data_AF-A0A5E4KSH8-F1
#
_entry.id   AF-A0A5E4KSH8-F1
#
_cell.length_a   1.000
_cell.length_b   1.000
_cell.length_c   1.000
_cell.angle_alpha   90.00
_cell.angle_beta   90.00
_cell.angle_gamma   90.00
#
_symmetry.space_group_name_H-M   'P 1'
#
loop_
_entity.id
_entity.type
_entity.pdbx_description
1 polymer ?
#
loop_
_entity_poly.entity_id
_entity_poly.type
_entity_poly.pdbx_seq_one_letter_code
_entity_poly.pdbx_strand_id
1 'polypeptide(L)' 'MDIFEVLSAISKKKKAFIHGGINEHEALMKAELDVSRDYHIPLFDIKKLVRA' A
#
# COMPACT_ATOMS: atom_id res chain seq x y z
N MET A 1 6.82 6.23 -13.25
CA MET A 1 5.56 6.10 -12.49
C MET A 1 5.57 7.13 -11.39
N ASP A 2 4.45 7.80 -11.15
CA ASP A 2 4.41 8.89 -10.18
C ASP A 2 4.36 8.34 -8.74
N ILE A 3 5.19 8.89 -7.85
CA ILE A 3 5.16 8.58 -6.42
C ILE A 3 3.75 8.82 -5.83
N PHE A 4 3.05 9.84 -6.30
CA PHE A 4 1.69 10.14 -5.86
C PHE A 4 0.68 9.07 -6.30
N GLU A 5 0.87 8.45 -7.46
CA GLU A 5 0.02 7.33 -7.91
C GLU A 5 0.22 6.10 -7.02
N VAL A 6 1.46 5.78 -6.67
CA VAL A 6 1.78 4.66 -5.77
C VAL A 6 1.16 4.88 -4.39
N LEU A 7 1.30 6.07 -3.82
CA LEU A 7 0.69 6.42 -2.52
C LEU A 7 -0.85 6.37 -2.57
N SER A 8 -1.44 6.84 -3.68
CA SER A 8 -2.88 6.79 -3.88
C SER A 8 -3.40 5.35 -3.96
N ALA A 9 -2.68 4.47 -4.66
CA ALA A 9 -3.00 3.06 -4.75
C ALA A 9 -2.94 2.36 -3.38
N ILE A 10 -1.90 2.63 -2.59
CA ILE A 10 -1.77 2.10 -1.21
C ILE A 10 -2.95 2.58 -0.36
N SER A 11 -3.28 3.87 -0.41
CA SER A 11 -4.38 4.45 0.35
C SER A 11 -5.75 3.85 -0.01
N LYS A 12 -6.02 3.66 -1.32
CA LYS A 12 -7.24 3.01 -1.81
C LYS A 12 -7.34 1.57 -1.33
N LYS A 13 -6.28 0.76 -1.48
CA LYS A 13 -6.26 -0.63 -1.03
C LYS A 13 -6.37 -0.76 0.48
N LYS A 14 -5.68 0.10 1.25
CA LYS A 14 -5.81 0.16 2.71
C LYS A 14 -7.26 0.38 3.13
N LYS A 15 -7.94 1.37 2.54
CA LYS A 15 -9.35 1.67 2.86
C LYS A 15 -10.27 0.49 2.52
N ALA A 16 -10.03 -0.20 1.41
CA ALA A 16 -10.80 -1.38 1.03
C ALA A 16 -10.64 -2.52 2.05
N PHE A 17 -9.42 -2.77 2.52
CA PHE A 17 -9.17 -3.77 3.55
C PHE A 17 -9.79 -3.40 4.91
N ILE A 18 -9.72 -2.12 5.31
CA ILE A 18 -10.37 -1.62 6.52
C ILE A 18 -11.89 -1.79 6.45
N HIS A 19 -12.51 -1.46 5.30
CA HIS A 19 -13.95 -1.70 5.09
C HIS A 19 -14.31 -3.18 5.13
N GLY A 20 -13.37 -4.07 4.79
CA GLY A 20 -13.50 -5.51 4.93
C GLY A 20 -13.35 -6.05 6.37
N GLY A 21 -13.20 -5.16 7.36
CA GLY A 21 -13.08 -5.54 8.78
C GLY A 21 -11.66 -5.92 9.22
N ILE A 22 -10.65 -5.67 8.38
CA ILE A 22 -9.25 -5.90 8.72
C ILE A 22 -8.73 -4.69 9.53
N ASN A 23 -7.88 -4.95 10.52
CA ASN A 23 -7.27 -3.88 11.31
C ASN A 23 -6.38 -2.98 10.44
N GLU A 24 -6.17 -1.73 10.86
CA GLU A 24 -5.43 -0.74 10.06
C GLU A 24 -4.00 -1.17 9.72
N HIS A 25 -3.31 -1.83 10.66
CA HIS A 25 -1.92 -2.25 10.49
C HIS A 25 -1.80 -3.41 9.48
N GLU A 26 -2.65 -4.42 9.57
CA GLU A 26 -2.76 -5.50 8.58
C GLU A 26 -3.24 -4.99 7.22
N ALA A 27 -4.21 -4.07 7.21
CA ALA A 27 -4.69 -3.44 5.99
C ALA A 27 -3.57 -2.69 5.27
N LEU A 28 -2.71 -1.99 6.02
CA LEU A 28 -1.54 -1.32 5.46
C LEU A 28 -0.53 -2.33 4.91
N MET A 29 -0.16 -3.36 5.68
CA MET A 29 0.78 -4.40 5.22
C MET A 29 0.31 -5.11 3.96
N LYS A 30 -0.99 -5.44 3.88
CA LYS A 30 -1.58 -6.05 2.67
C LYS A 30 -1.57 -5.08 1.50
N ALA A 31 -1.94 -3.81 1.71
CA ALA A 31 -1.92 -2.80 0.66
C ALA A 31 -0.51 -2.56 0.10
N GLU A 32 0.51 -2.47 0.95
CA GLU A 32 1.91 -2.33 0.53
C GLU A 32 2.38 -3.53 -0.31
N LEU A 33 2.05 -4.76 0.10
CA LEU A 33 2.41 -5.98 -0.62
C LEU A 33 1.73 -6.07 -1.98
N ASP A 34 0.45 -5.73 -2.02
CA ASP A 34 -0.34 -5.71 -3.24
C ASP A 34 0.19 -4.69 -4.24
N VAL A 35 0.44 -3.46 -3.80
CA VAL A 35 1.00 -2.40 -4.66
C VAL A 35 2.41 -2.77 -5.11
N SER A 36 3.23 -3.39 -4.26
CA SER A 36 4.55 -3.91 -4.65
C SER A 36 4.46 -4.87 -5.84
N ARG A 37 3.46 -5.75 -5.85
CA ARG A 37 3.21 -6.70 -6.95
C ARG A 37 2.65 -6.02 -8.19
N ASP A 38 1.61 -5.19 -8.04
CA ASP A 38 0.92 -4.54 -9.16
C ASP A 38 1.85 -3.61 -9.95
N TYR A 39 2.75 -2.97 -9.23
CA TYR A 39 3.63 -1.94 -9.77
C TYR A 39 5.07 -2.41 -9.97
N HIS A 40 5.37 -3.67 -9.65
CA HIS A 40 6.71 -4.25 -9.71
C HIS A 40 7.78 -3.42 -8.97
N ILE A 41 7.37 -2.75 -7.88
CA ILE A 41 8.27 -1.98 -7.02
C ILE A 41 8.66 -2.86 -5.83
N PRO A 42 9.94 -2.96 -5.46
CA PRO A 42 10.34 -3.68 -4.26
C PRO A 42 9.57 -3.19 -3.03
N LEU A 43 9.03 -4.14 -2.24
CA LEU A 43 8.30 -3.83 -1.01
C LEU A 43 9.11 -2.94 -0.06
N PHE A 44 10.44 -3.08 -0.07
CA PHE A 44 11.35 -2.25 0.70
C PHE A 44 11.24 -0.75 0.33
N ASP A 45 11.18 -0.44 -0.96
CA ASP A 45 11.07 0.94 -1.43
C ASP A 45 9.68 1.51 -1.16
N ILE A 46 8.62 0.69 -1.27
CA ILE A 46 7.27 1.07 -0.84
C ILE A 46 7.22 1.39 0.65
N LYS A 47 7.82 0.56 1.50
CA LYS A 47 7.87 0.80 2.94
C LYS A 47 8.63 2.06 3.31
N LYS A 48 9.66 2.42 2.55
CA LYS A 48 10.35 3.70 2.70
C LYS A 48 9.43 4.87 2.34
N LEU A 49 8.69 4.75 1.24
CA LEU A 49 7.73 5.76 0.78
C LEU A 49 6.60 6.03 1.78
N VAL A 50 6.09 4.99 2.44
CA VAL A 50 5.01 5.12 3.42
C VAL A 50 5.51 5.68 4.77
N ARG A 51 6.80 5.51 5.08
CA ARG A 51 7.43 5.98 6.33
C ARG A 51 8.13 7.34 6.21
N ALA A 52 8.24 7.89 5.00
CA ALA A 52 8.83 9.20 4.72
C ALA A 52 7.85 10.32 5.09
#